data_AF-A0A7X5KQ17-F1
#
_entry.id   AF-A0A7X5KQ17-F1
#
_cell.length_a   1.000
_cell.length_b   1.000
_cell.length_c   1.000
_cell.angle_alpha   90.00
_cell.angle_beta   90.00
_cell.angle_gamma   90.00
#
_symmetry.space_group_name_H-M   'P 1'
#
loop_
_entity.id
_entity.type
_entity.pdbx_description
1 polymer ?
#
loop_
_entity_poly.entity_id
_entity_poly.type
_entity_poly.pdbx_seq_one_letter_code
_entity_poly.pdbx_strand_id
1 'polypeptide(L)'
;MRYIALKPCRISGKNYEKDNIILPEDLPAYDAQRLIRYGFISEIPYNEEAMEAIEFAKLKPIMISVPILSLDGKVLDFSAEDVAEALRVLQMSSESAVAYIKDCQNDMVCNLLGFIDKRKGVFATLSKRSAKNDAMSSEQVEETPEKSDMDNAEQEEVENGGDE
;
A
#
# COMPACT_ATOMS: atom_id res chain seq x y z
N MET A 1 -6.06 -32.87 7.61
CA MET A 1 -5.50 -31.51 7.69
C MET A 1 -5.80 -30.95 9.07
N ARG A 2 -4.84 -30.26 9.70
CA ARG A 2 -5.05 -29.54 10.96
C ARG A 2 -5.07 -28.05 10.67
N TYR A 3 -5.68 -27.25 11.54
CA TYR A 3 -5.72 -25.80 11.39
C TYR A 3 -5.13 -25.14 12.63
N ILE A 4 -4.60 -23.94 12.48
CA ILE A 4 -4.17 -23.07 13.59
C ILE A 4 -5.09 -21.85 13.66
N ALA A 5 -5.51 -21.47 14.86
CA ALA A 5 -6.25 -20.24 15.09
C ALA A 5 -5.32 -19.02 14.97
N LEU A 6 -5.62 -18.10 14.06
CA LEU A 6 -4.85 -16.86 13.87
C LEU A 6 -5.33 -15.74 14.82
N LYS A 7 -6.54 -15.89 15.37
CA LYS A 7 -7.21 -14.97 16.30
C LYS A 7 -8.10 -15.76 17.26
N PRO A 8 -8.45 -15.23 18.44
CA PRO A 8 -9.45 -15.84 19.30
C PRO A 8 -10.77 -16.06 18.54
N CYS A 9 -11.26 -17.30 18.52
CA CYS A 9 -12.46 -17.67 17.78
C CYS A 9 -13.26 -18.77 18.47
N ARG A 10 -14.54 -18.87 18.11
CA ARG A 10 -15.42 -19.93 18.62
C ARG A 10 -15.89 -20.79 17.47
N ILE A 11 -15.54 -22.08 17.50
CA ILE A 11 -15.85 -23.07 16.47
C ILE A 11 -16.56 -24.23 17.13
N SER A 12 -17.72 -24.61 16.59
CA SER A 12 -18.52 -25.75 17.11
C SER A 12 -18.79 -25.66 18.62
N GLY A 13 -18.92 -24.44 19.15
CA GLY A 13 -19.17 -24.18 20.58
C GLY A 13 -17.93 -24.14 21.47
N LYS A 14 -16.76 -24.57 20.98
CA LYS A 14 -15.46 -24.50 21.67
C LYS A 14 -14.75 -23.17 21.39
N ASN A 15 -14.10 -22.62 22.41
CA ASN A 15 -13.27 -21.42 22.26
C ASN A 15 -11.84 -21.84 21.96
N TYR A 16 -11.21 -21.15 21.01
CA TYR A 16 -9.82 -21.32 20.63
C TYR A 16 -9.14 -19.96 20.78
N GLU A 17 -8.05 -19.93 21.54
CA GLU A 17 -7.15 -18.78 21.59
C GLU A 17 -6.24 -18.76 20.36
N LYS A 18 -5.55 -17.63 20.16
CA LYS A 18 -4.52 -17.53 19.12
C LYS A 18 -3.49 -18.67 19.29
N ASP A 19 -3.04 -19.21 18.16
CA ASP A 19 -2.06 -20.29 18.03
C ASP A 19 -2.53 -21.66 18.53
N ASN A 20 -3.79 -21.79 18.96
CA ASN A 20 -4.38 -23.09 19.26
C ASN A 20 -4.57 -23.94 18.00
N ILE A 21 -4.28 -25.24 18.12
CA ILE A 21 -4.53 -26.22 17.07
C ILE A 21 -5.99 -26.64 17.09
N ILE A 22 -6.64 -26.57 15.93
CA ILE A 22 -7.99 -27.03 15.69
C ILE A 22 -7.91 -28.35 14.94
N LEU A 23 -8.45 -29.40 15.56
CA LEU A 23 -8.54 -30.72 14.96
C LEU A 23 -9.64 -30.75 13.90
N PRO A 24 -9.48 -31.51 12.80
CA PRO A 24 -10.49 -31.57 11.74
C PRO A 24 -11.86 -32.06 12.20
N GLU A 25 -11.94 -32.88 13.26
CA GLU A 25 -13.23 -33.27 13.87
C GLU A 25 -14.00 -32.10 14.51
N ASP A 26 -13.30 -31.04 14.93
CA ASP A 26 -13.92 -29.87 15.54
C ASP A 26 -14.38 -28.81 14.51
N LEU A 27 -13.99 -28.98 13.25
CA LEU A 27 -14.22 -28.00 12.18
C LEU A 27 -14.92 -28.63 10.97
N PRO A 28 -16.23 -28.35 10.79
CA PRO A 28 -16.95 -28.76 9.59
C PRO A 28 -16.28 -28.22 8.31
N ALA A 29 -16.16 -29.05 7.27
CA ALA A 29 -15.43 -28.71 6.05
C ALA A 29 -15.92 -27.43 5.35
N TYR A 30 -17.23 -27.16 5.40
CA TYR A 30 -17.82 -25.94 4.83
C TYR A 30 -17.43 -24.67 5.62
N ASP A 31 -17.27 -24.79 6.93
CA ASP A 31 -16.84 -23.67 7.78
C ASP A 31 -15.35 -23.39 7.66
N ALA A 32 -14.52 -24.41 7.37
CA ALA A 32 -13.08 -24.27 7.23
C ALA A 32 -12.68 -23.24 6.16
N GLN A 33 -13.19 -23.39 4.93
CA GLN A 33 -12.88 -22.48 3.83
C GLN A 33 -13.30 -21.04 4.13
N ARG A 34 -14.46 -20.87 4.78
CA ARG A 34 -14.96 -19.55 5.17
C ARG A 34 -14.06 -18.91 6.22
N LEU A 35 -13.65 -19.65 7.25
CA LEU A 35 -12.79 -19.15 8.33
C LEU A 35 -11.37 -18.87 7.84
N ILE A 36 -10.84 -19.65 6.89
CA ILE A 36 -9.57 -19.36 6.21
C ILE A 36 -9.69 -18.04 5.44
N ARG A 37 -10.76 -17.87 4.64
CA ARG A 37 -10.97 -16.65 3.85
C ARG A 37 -11.09 -15.40 4.72
N TYR A 38 -11.70 -15.51 5.90
CA TYR A 38 -11.80 -14.41 6.86
C TYR A 38 -10.57 -14.25 7.75
N GLY A 39 -9.52 -15.08 7.57
CA GLY A 39 -8.28 -14.98 8.33
C GLY A 39 -8.43 -15.30 9.81
N PHE A 40 -9.39 -16.15 10.18
CA PHE A 40 -9.52 -16.66 11.55
C PHE A 40 -8.64 -17.88 11.79
N ILE A 41 -8.42 -18.70 10.77
CA ILE A 41 -7.63 -19.94 10.85
C ILE A 41 -6.73 -20.08 9.62
N SER A 42 -5.66 -20.88 9.73
CA SER A 42 -4.82 -21.30 8.61
C SER A 42 -4.64 -22.81 8.59
N GLU A 43 -4.51 -23.40 7.40
CA GLU A 43 -4.14 -24.81 7.25
C GLU A 43 -2.69 -25.05 7.68
N ILE A 44 -2.46 -26.17 8.37
CA ILE A 44 -1.14 -26.69 8.73
C ILE A 44 -0.91 -28.01 7.98
N PRO A 45 0.17 -28.13 7.18
CA PRO A 45 0.59 -29.40 6.61
C PRO A 45 0.91 -30.41 7.72
N TYR A 46 0.56 -31.69 7.53
CA TYR A 46 0.90 -32.77 8.47
C TYR A 46 2.37 -33.23 8.27
N ASN A 47 3.34 -32.32 8.39
CA ASN A 47 4.75 -32.69 8.37
C ASN A 47 5.43 -32.05 9.59
N GLU A 48 5.97 -32.87 10.48
CA GLU A 48 6.72 -32.43 11.67
C GLU A 48 7.97 -31.61 11.28
N GLU A 49 8.61 -31.90 10.15
CA GLU A 49 9.74 -31.08 9.62
C GLU A 49 9.27 -29.72 9.07
N ALA A 50 8.00 -29.61 8.66
CA ALA A 50 7.44 -28.33 8.20
C ALA A 50 7.03 -27.41 9.37
N MET A 51 6.80 -27.97 10.56
CA MET A 51 6.46 -27.20 11.78
C MET A 51 7.64 -26.34 12.26
N GLU A 52 8.87 -26.84 12.17
CA GLU A 52 10.08 -26.04 12.45
C GLU A 52 10.31 -24.96 11.38
N ALA A 53 9.94 -25.22 10.12
CA ALA A 53 10.05 -24.23 9.03
C ALA A 53 8.98 -23.12 9.07
N ILE A 54 7.95 -23.25 9.91
CA ILE A 54 6.92 -22.23 10.11
C ILE A 54 7.40 -21.11 11.05
N GLU A 55 8.55 -21.26 11.72
CA GLU A 55 8.93 -20.34 12.80
C GLU A 55 9.06 -18.87 12.38
N PHE A 56 9.52 -18.49 11.18
CA PHE A 56 9.59 -17.06 10.84
C PHE A 56 9.42 -16.70 9.35
N ALA A 57 9.40 -17.67 8.44
CA ALA A 57 9.63 -17.39 7.01
C ALA A 57 8.38 -17.01 6.19
N LYS A 58 7.15 -17.08 6.72
CA LYS A 58 5.93 -16.91 5.89
C LYS A 58 4.77 -16.13 6.51
N LEU A 59 4.99 -15.37 7.58
CA LEU A 59 4.12 -14.23 7.86
C LEU A 59 4.49 -13.09 6.89
N LYS A 60 4.28 -13.29 5.58
CA LYS A 60 4.10 -12.11 4.73
C LYS A 60 2.93 -11.36 5.36
N PRO A 61 3.09 -10.09 5.78
CA PRO A 61 1.95 -9.32 6.26
C PRO A 61 0.88 -9.43 5.18
N ILE A 62 -0.29 -9.95 5.55
CA ILE A 62 -1.43 -10.00 4.65
C ILE A 62 -1.78 -8.53 4.41
N MET A 63 -1.26 -7.97 3.31
CA MET A 63 -1.65 -6.63 2.89
C MET A 63 -3.07 -6.76 2.32
N ILE A 64 -4.05 -6.47 3.18
CA ILE A 64 -5.44 -6.36 2.76
C ILE A 64 -5.56 -5.02 2.04
N SER A 65 -5.65 -5.06 0.72
CA SER A 65 -6.10 -3.90 -0.04
C SER A 65 -7.60 -3.75 0.12
N VAL A 66 -8.06 -2.55 0.47
CA VAL A 66 -9.46 -2.16 0.49
C VAL A 66 -9.74 -1.40 -0.81
N PRO A 67 -10.40 -2.01 -1.81
CA PRO A 67 -10.72 -1.32 -3.05
C PRO A 67 -11.81 -0.29 -2.79
N ILE A 68 -11.51 0.98 -3.07
CA ILE A 68 -12.49 2.06 -3.03
C ILE A 68 -12.81 2.44 -4.46
N LEU A 69 -14.08 2.23 -4.84
CA LEU A 69 -14.58 2.62 -6.15
C LEU A 69 -14.85 4.12 -6.16
N SER A 70 -14.09 4.85 -6.96
CA SER A 70 -14.39 6.26 -7.22
C SER A 70 -15.63 6.41 -8.12
N LEU A 71 -16.21 7.61 -8.16
CA LEU A 71 -17.39 7.90 -9.00
C LEU A 71 -17.11 7.72 -10.51
N ASP A 72 -15.86 7.88 -10.95
CA ASP A 72 -15.40 7.61 -12.31
C ASP A 72 -15.00 6.15 -12.55
N GLY A 73 -15.28 5.25 -11.59
CA GLY A 73 -15.08 3.81 -11.73
C GLY A 73 -13.63 3.33 -11.57
N LYS A 74 -12.71 4.20 -11.12
CA LYS A 74 -11.34 3.80 -10.79
C LYS A 74 -11.33 3.08 -9.45
N VAL A 75 -10.56 2.00 -9.38
CA VAL A 75 -10.27 1.29 -8.14
C VAL A 75 -9.06 1.95 -7.50
N LEU A 76 -9.23 2.45 -6.28
CA LEU A 76 -8.15 2.95 -5.45
C LEU A 76 -7.84 1.91 -4.37
N ASP A 77 -6.59 1.48 -4.32
CA ASP A 77 -6.11 0.48 -3.37
C ASP A 77 -5.49 1.17 -2.15
N PHE A 78 -6.03 0.89 -0.97
CA PHE A 78 -5.53 1.37 0.32
C PHE A 78 -5.27 0.21 1.26
N SER A 79 -4.27 0.32 2.14
CA SER A 79 -4.10 -0.67 3.21
C SER A 79 -5.22 -0.55 4.25
N ALA A 80 -5.44 -1.62 5.02
CA ALA A 80 -6.40 -1.59 6.13
C ALA A 80 -6.02 -0.52 7.18
N GLU A 81 -4.73 -0.30 7.39
CA GLU A 81 -4.17 0.71 8.29
C GLU A 81 -4.50 2.13 7.79
N ASP A 82 -4.34 2.40 6.48
CA ASP A 82 -4.70 3.70 5.88
C ASP A 82 -6.18 4.00 6.06
N VAL A 83 -7.04 3.00 5.83
CA VAL A 83 -8.49 3.13 5.98
C VAL A 83 -8.88 3.36 7.44
N ALA A 84 -8.32 2.58 8.36
CA ALA A 84 -8.60 2.73 9.80
C ALA A 84 -8.19 4.13 10.30
N GLU A 85 -7.03 4.61 9.86
CA GLU A 85 -6.54 5.94 10.25
C GLU A 85 -7.38 7.06 9.63
N ALA A 86 -7.77 6.95 8.35
CA ALA A 86 -8.69 7.92 7.73
C ALA A 86 -10.06 7.98 8.44
N LEU A 87 -10.60 6.82 8.84
CA LEU A 87 -11.84 6.76 9.63
C LEU A 87 -11.70 7.38 11.02
N ARG A 88 -10.54 7.24 11.66
CA ARG A 88 -10.23 7.91 12.93
C ARG A 88 -10.24 9.43 12.76
N VAL A 89 -9.64 9.95 11.69
CA VAL A 89 -9.59 11.38 11.38
C VAL A 89 -10.97 11.95 11.02
N LEU A 90 -11.81 11.19 10.31
CA LEU A 90 -13.20 11.56 10.03
C LEU A 90 -14.03 11.78 11.30
N GLN A 91 -13.74 11.05 12.38
CA GLN A 91 -14.44 11.16 13.66
C GLN A 91 -13.94 12.33 14.54
N MET A 92 -12.85 13.00 14.16
CA MET A 92 -12.34 14.16 14.89
C MET A 92 -13.18 15.41 14.66
N SER A 93 -12.94 16.47 15.47
CA SER A 93 -13.36 17.82 15.10
C SER A 93 -12.63 18.32 13.85
N SER A 94 -13.25 19.26 13.12
CA SER A 94 -12.65 19.86 11.93
C SER A 94 -11.28 20.50 12.21
N GLU A 95 -11.12 21.14 13.36
CA GLU A 95 -9.87 21.80 13.77
C GLU A 95 -8.75 20.77 14.00
N SER A 96 -9.06 19.67 14.71
CA SER A 96 -8.11 18.60 14.99
C SER A 96 -7.71 17.87 13.72
N ALA A 97 -8.66 17.61 12.81
CA ALA A 97 -8.37 17.00 11.53
C ALA A 97 -7.46 17.90 10.66
N VAL A 98 -7.71 19.21 10.63
CA VAL A 98 -6.84 20.17 9.92
C VAL A 98 -5.43 20.19 10.51
N ALA A 99 -5.28 20.15 11.83
CA ALA A 99 -3.97 20.06 12.48
C ALA A 99 -3.25 18.76 12.10
N TYR A 100 -3.94 17.62 12.21
CA TYR A 100 -3.40 16.31 11.83
C TYR A 100 -2.91 16.28 10.37
N ILE A 101 -3.69 16.80 9.43
CA ILE A 101 -3.36 16.77 7.99
C ILE A 101 -2.10 17.58 7.67
N LYS A 102 -1.80 18.65 8.43
CA LYS A 102 -0.59 19.45 8.22
C LYS A 102 0.68 18.65 8.54
N ASP A 103 0.61 17.77 9.54
CA ASP A 103 1.76 17.05 10.07
C ASP A 103 1.82 15.58 9.62
N CYS A 104 0.74 15.05 9.03
CA CYS A 104 0.64 13.68 8.55
C CYS A 104 1.77 13.37 7.55
N GLN A 105 2.47 12.25 7.73
CA GLN A 105 3.54 11.80 6.81
C GLN A 105 3.04 10.75 5.82
N ASN A 106 1.83 10.22 6.02
CA ASN A 106 1.25 9.20 5.17
C ASN A 106 0.33 9.84 4.13
N ASP A 107 0.84 10.00 2.91
CA ASP A 107 0.09 10.60 1.81
C ASP A 107 -1.11 9.75 1.38
N MET A 108 -1.10 8.43 1.58
CA MET A 108 -2.26 7.57 1.27
C MET A 108 -3.46 7.90 2.16
N VAL A 109 -3.24 8.16 3.45
CA VAL A 109 -4.30 8.61 4.36
C VAL A 109 -4.84 9.97 3.92
N CYS A 110 -3.97 10.89 3.53
CA CYS A 110 -4.37 12.22 3.06
C CYS A 110 -5.14 12.16 1.73
N ASN A 111 -4.70 11.33 0.79
CA ASN A 111 -5.37 11.08 -0.48
C ASN A 111 -6.77 10.50 -0.22
N LEU A 112 -6.87 9.47 0.64
CA LEU A 112 -8.14 8.88 1.03
C LEU A 112 -9.10 9.92 1.63
N LEU A 113 -8.63 10.73 2.58
CA LEU A 113 -9.39 11.83 3.16
C LEU A 113 -9.87 12.84 2.12
N GLY A 114 -9.09 13.11 1.06
CA GLY A 114 -9.51 13.98 -0.04
C GLY A 114 -10.74 13.46 -0.78
N PHE A 115 -10.88 12.13 -0.89
CA PHE A 115 -12.05 11.50 -1.49
C PHE A 115 -13.27 11.53 -0.57
N ILE A 116 -13.09 11.26 0.73
CA ILE A 116 -14.21 10.95 1.63
C ILE A 116 -14.60 12.08 2.61
N ASP A 117 -13.71 13.01 2.95
CA ASP A 117 -13.98 14.10 3.90
C ASP A 117 -14.35 15.40 3.18
N LYS A 118 -15.61 15.83 3.34
CA LYS A 118 -16.18 17.01 2.68
C LYS A 118 -16.28 18.24 3.58
N ARG A 119 -15.71 18.20 4.79
CA ARG A 119 -15.71 19.35 5.69
C ARG A 119 -14.85 20.47 5.08
N LYS A 120 -15.42 21.67 4.92
CA LYS A 120 -14.81 22.80 4.18
C LYS A 120 -13.35 23.07 4.55
N GLY A 121 -13.03 23.14 5.85
CA GLY A 121 -11.66 23.43 6.31
C GLY A 121 -10.67 22.29 6.05
N VAL A 122 -11.12 21.05 6.17
CA VAL A 122 -10.34 19.84 5.90
C VAL A 122 -10.03 19.74 4.40
N PHE A 123 -11.06 19.82 3.56
CA PHE A 123 -10.93 19.74 2.11
C PHE A 123 -9.99 20.82 1.55
N ALA A 124 -10.12 22.07 2.03
CA ALA A 124 -9.23 23.16 1.64
C ALA A 124 -7.77 22.92 2.03
N THR A 125 -7.55 22.29 3.19
CA THR A 125 -6.19 21.95 3.67
C THR A 125 -5.57 20.84 2.83
N LEU A 126 -6.33 19.79 2.52
CA LEU A 126 -5.91 18.69 1.64
C LEU A 126 -5.58 19.16 0.23
N SER A 127 -6.42 20.02 -0.35
CA SER A 127 -6.20 20.59 -1.69
C SER A 127 -4.90 21.40 -1.76
N LYS A 128 -4.60 22.21 -0.73
CA LYS A 128 -3.34 22.96 -0.65
C LYS A 128 -2.12 22.05 -0.51
N ARG A 129 -2.25 20.95 0.22
CA ARG A 129 -1.20 19.96 0.39
C ARG A 129 -0.87 19.26 -0.93
N SER A 130 -1.90 18.81 -1.66
CA SER A 130 -1.73 18.18 -2.99
C SER A 130 -0.99 19.11 -3.95
N ALA A 131 -1.43 20.36 -4.07
CA ALA A 131 -0.80 21.34 -4.96
C ALA A 131 0.66 21.63 -4.61
N LYS A 132 1.03 21.56 -3.31
CA LYS A 132 2.43 21.72 -2.87
C LYS A 132 3.30 20.53 -3.29
N ASN A 133 2.76 19.32 -3.17
CA ASN A 133 3.48 18.11 -3.58
C ASN A 133 3.68 18.07 -5.10
N ASP A 134 2.68 18.46 -5.88
CA ASP A 134 2.79 18.56 -7.35
C ASP A 134 3.86 19.58 -7.77
N ALA A 135 3.89 20.76 -7.13
CA ALA A 135 4.88 21.80 -7.39
C ALA A 135 6.32 21.35 -7.09
N MET A 136 6.53 20.65 -5.97
CA MET A 136 7.85 20.10 -5.62
C MET A 136 8.29 18.98 -6.57
N SER A 137 7.35 18.21 -7.13
CA SER A 137 7.67 17.20 -8.15
C SER A 137 8.07 17.81 -9.49
N SER A 138 7.53 18.98 -9.84
CA SER A 138 7.87 19.70 -11.07
C SER A 138 9.20 20.47 -10.99
N GLU A 139 9.67 20.83 -9.80
CA GLU A 139 10.97 21.51 -9.62
C GLU A 139 12.19 20.57 -9.73
N GLN A 140 11.99 19.25 -9.75
CA GLN A 140 13.09 18.28 -9.92
C GLN A 140 13.38 17.91 -11.39
N VAL A 141 12.67 18.51 -12.35
CA VAL A 141 12.86 18.31 -13.79
C VAL A 141 13.29 19.62 -14.46
N GLU A 142 14.37 20.23 -13.99
CA GLU A 142 15.15 21.13 -14.84
C GLU A 142 16.30 20.31 -15.42
N GLU A 143 16.10 19.81 -16.64
CA GLU A 143 17.13 19.19 -17.47
C GLU A 143 18.36 20.10 -17.52
N THR A 144 19.50 19.58 -17.09
CA THR A 144 20.79 20.15 -17.48
C THR A 144 20.89 19.98 -19.00
N PRO A 145 21.09 21.05 -19.80
CA PRO A 145 21.17 20.87 -21.25
C PRO A 145 22.44 20.07 -21.56
N GLU A 146 22.26 18.83 -22.02
CA GLU A 146 23.33 18.08 -22.66
C GLU A 146 23.80 18.89 -23.87
N LYS A 147 25.09 19.28 -23.84
CA LYS A 147 25.76 19.83 -25.02
C LYS A 147 25.72 18.76 -26.10
N SER A 148 25.01 19.05 -27.19
CA SER A 148 25.05 18.26 -28.42
C SER A 148 26.41 18.49 -29.10
N ASP A 149 27.31 17.52 -28.99
CA ASP A 149 28.49 17.44 -29.84
C ASP A 149 28.07 16.95 -31.23
N MET A 150 27.83 17.89 -32.14
CA MET A 150 27.89 17.65 -33.59
C MET A 150 28.78 18.73 -34.21
N ASP A 151 30.09 18.50 -34.20
CA ASP A 151 30.98 19.12 -35.17
C ASP A 151 31.52 18.05 -36.12
N ASN A 152 31.14 18.25 -37.37
CA ASN A 152 31.42 17.46 -38.55
C ASN A 152 32.85 17.79 -39.02
N ALA A 153 33.74 16.80 -39.08
CA ALA A 153 35.08 16.99 -39.63
C ALA A 153 35.49 15.77 -40.48
N GLU A 154 35.07 15.78 -41.74
CA GLU A 154 35.83 15.14 -42.82
C GLU A 154 36.15 16.22 -43.86
N GLN A 155 37.44 16.54 -44.00
CA GLN A 155 38.17 16.63 -45.26
C GLN A 155 39.61 17.12 -44.99
N GLU A 156 40.55 16.18 -44.95
CA GLU A 156 41.94 16.44 -45.30
C GLU A 156 42.00 16.64 -46.83
N GLU A 157 42.17 17.88 -47.28
CA GLU A 157 42.83 18.15 -48.56
C GLU A 157 44.27 18.57 -48.26
N VAL A 158 45.21 17.75 -48.73
CA VAL A 158 46.65 17.97 -48.66
C VAL A 158 47.03 19.07 -49.65
N GLU A 159 47.64 20.14 -49.14
CA GLU A 159 48.32 21.16 -49.94
C GLU A 159 49.33 20.54 -50.91
N ASN A 160 49.39 21.05 -52.14
CA ASN A 160 50.65 21.56 -52.66
C ASN A 160 50.47 22.42 -53.92
N GLY A 161 51.06 23.62 -53.86
CA GLY A 161 51.80 24.18 -54.98
C GLY A 161 51.04 25.16 -55.86
N GLY A 162 51.28 26.45 -55.63
CA GLY A 162 50.94 27.53 -56.55
C GLY A 162 51.79 27.52 -57.83
N ASP A 163 51.26 28.25 -58.81
CA ASP A 163 51.77 28.49 -60.15
C ASP A 163 53.08 29.29 -60.23
N GLU A 164 53.69 29.17 -61.42
CA GLU A 164 54.81 29.92 -62.07
C GLU A 164 56.23 29.34 -62.01
#